data_AF-S4P711-F1
#
_entry.id   AF-S4P711-F1
#
_cell.length_a   1.000
_cell.length_b   1.000
_cell.length_c   1.000
_cell.angle_alpha   90.00
_cell.angle_beta   90.00
_cell.angle_gamma   90.00
#
_symmetry.space_group_name_H-M   'P 1'
#
loop_
_entity.id
_entity.type
_entity.pdbx_description
1 polymer ?
#
loop_
_entity_poly.entity_id
_entity_poly.type
_entity_poly.pdbx_seq_one_letter_code
_entity_poly.pdbx_strand_id
1 'polypeptide(L)'
;MSRIRQTLSSEDGFDLEHVNAKNNPCGLVFELRKKNQGLKSNSTTPGRGLRLLRRGGRLFGVALTRLCNGTPPPALLQALRRLRATAPLTHGVFRRSANAKALRLLRDKLDTLGPWAEGCVELDRSPVLLLAALVK
;
A
#
# COMPACT_ATOMS: atom_id res chain seq x y z
N MET A 1 13.84 0.92 35.73
CA MET A 1 13.12 1.78 34.75
C MET A 1 14.15 2.45 33.84
N SER A 2 14.61 1.72 32.80
CA SER A 2 15.78 2.12 32.01
C SER A 2 15.45 3.23 31.02
N ARG A 3 15.96 4.45 31.29
CA ARG A 3 16.01 5.60 30.38
C ARG A 3 17.11 5.40 29.32
N ILE A 4 16.94 4.39 28.48
CA ILE A 4 17.88 4.14 27.38
C ILE A 4 17.54 5.07 26.22
N ARG A 5 18.35 6.13 26.11
CA ARG A 5 18.78 6.82 24.87
C ARG A 5 17.75 7.68 24.15
N GLN A 6 17.47 8.85 24.70
CA GLN A 6 16.99 10.02 23.92
C GLN A 6 18.12 10.99 23.52
N THR A 7 19.37 10.71 23.90
CA THR A 7 20.50 11.65 23.78
C THR A 7 21.45 11.39 22.61
N LEU A 8 21.19 10.42 21.73
CA LEU A 8 22.11 10.09 20.62
C LEU A 8 21.84 10.84 19.31
N SER A 9 20.92 11.81 19.29
CA SER A 9 20.54 12.49 18.03
C SER A 9 21.25 13.83 17.77
N SER A 10 22.05 14.33 18.70
CA SER A 10 22.55 15.71 18.59
C SER A 10 24.00 15.81 18.11
N GLU A 11 24.83 14.79 18.34
CA GLU A 11 26.29 14.97 18.16
C GLU A 11 26.98 13.82 17.39
N ASP A 12 26.40 12.60 17.34
CA ASP A 12 27.05 11.46 16.67
C ASP A 12 26.08 10.64 15.81
N GLY A 13 25.99 11.05 14.54
CA GLY A 13 26.01 10.16 13.37
C GLY A 13 25.06 8.97 13.34
N PHE A 14 23.75 9.19 13.29
CA PHE A 14 22.87 8.20 12.64
C PHE A 14 22.80 8.51 11.14
N ASP A 15 23.65 7.83 10.36
CA ASP A 15 23.71 7.98 8.90
C ASP A 15 22.49 7.32 8.24
N LEU A 16 21.42 8.13 8.11
CA LEU A 16 20.17 7.75 7.45
C LEU A 16 20.39 7.33 5.99
N GLU A 17 21.36 7.94 5.30
CA GLU A 17 21.64 7.67 3.90
C GLU A 17 22.23 6.27 3.72
N HIS A 18 23.22 5.91 4.55
CA HIS A 18 23.80 4.58 4.56
C HIS A 18 22.76 3.49 4.85
N VAL A 19 21.88 3.70 5.85
CA VAL A 19 20.84 2.73 6.22
C VAL A 19 19.83 2.54 5.08
N ASN A 20 19.40 3.64 4.45
CA ASN A 20 18.46 3.58 3.32
C ASN A 20 19.08 2.94 2.07
N ALA A 21 20.41 3.03 1.88
CA ALA A 21 21.12 2.56 0.70
C ALA A 21 21.58 1.09 0.79
N LYS A 22 22.08 0.63 1.95
CA LYS A 22 22.86 -0.62 2.03
C LYS A 22 22.12 -1.86 2.51
N ASN A 23 20.95 -1.74 3.13
CA ASN A 23 20.25 -2.92 3.66
C ASN A 23 18.72 -2.77 3.61
N ASN A 24 18.16 -2.97 2.42
CA ASN A 24 16.73 -2.79 2.23
C ASN A 24 16.05 -3.93 1.46
N PRO A 25 16.00 -5.15 2.03
CA PRO A 25 15.29 -6.27 1.41
C PRO A 25 13.78 -6.00 1.21
N CYS A 26 13.26 -4.95 1.87
CA CYS A 26 11.85 -4.59 1.85
C CYS A 26 11.58 -3.18 1.29
N GLY A 27 12.55 -2.47 0.69
CA GLY A 27 12.33 -1.13 0.11
C GLY A 27 11.83 -0.03 1.07
N LEU A 28 12.00 -0.20 2.38
CA LEU A 28 11.62 0.71 3.47
C LEU A 28 12.55 1.93 3.55
N VAL A 29 12.02 3.14 3.58
CA VAL A 29 12.80 4.37 3.76
C VAL A 29 12.57 4.91 5.17
N PHE A 30 13.66 5.15 5.89
CA PHE A 30 13.66 5.87 7.16
C PHE A 30 13.68 7.37 6.88
N GLU A 31 12.86 8.13 7.59
CA GLU A 31 12.82 9.59 7.54
C GLU A 31 12.74 10.13 8.96
N LEU A 32 13.63 11.08 9.31
CA LEU A 32 13.62 11.73 10.60
C LEU A 32 12.63 12.90 10.59
N ARG A 33 11.48 12.75 11.25
CA ARG A 33 10.53 13.85 11.39
C ARG A 33 10.89 14.73 12.58
N LYS A 34 11.21 16.01 12.33
CA LYS A 34 11.33 17.03 13.40
C LYS A 34 10.03 17.05 14.22
N LYS A 35 10.11 16.62 15.48
CA LYS A 35 9.02 16.75 16.43
C LYS A 35 8.87 18.26 16.71
N ASN A 36 7.69 18.81 16.44
CA ASN A 36 7.26 20.21 16.65
C ASN A 36 7.42 21.18 15.45
N GLN A 37 6.75 20.92 14.34
CA GLN A 37 6.05 21.99 13.61
C GLN A 37 4.62 21.53 13.31
N GLY A 38 3.67 22.35 13.75
CA GLY A 38 2.29 21.99 14.02
C GLY A 38 1.51 21.47 12.80
N LEU A 39 0.95 20.27 12.95
CA LEU A 39 -0.29 19.90 12.27
C LEU A 39 -1.41 19.99 13.31
N LYS A 40 -2.20 21.06 13.23
CA LYS A 40 -3.56 21.05 13.79
C LYS A 40 -4.37 20.03 12.98
N SER A 41 -4.66 18.87 13.55
CA SER A 41 -5.76 18.01 13.10
C SER A 41 -6.20 17.12 14.27
N ASN A 42 -7.35 17.47 14.84
CA ASN A 42 -8.07 16.68 15.82
C ASN A 42 -8.47 15.33 15.22
N SER A 43 -7.89 14.24 15.73
CA SER A 43 -8.61 12.98 16.02
C SER A 43 -7.65 11.94 16.61
N THR A 44 -7.74 11.80 17.92
CA THR A 44 -7.48 10.63 18.79
C THR A 44 -6.97 9.33 18.13
N THR A 45 -5.67 9.06 18.23
CA THR A 45 -5.13 7.67 18.38
C THR A 45 -3.70 7.73 18.94
N PRO A 46 -3.42 7.16 20.13
CA PRO A 46 -2.07 7.12 20.67
C PRO A 46 -1.31 5.92 20.06
N GLY A 47 -0.19 6.18 19.39
CA GLY A 47 0.67 5.12 18.85
C GLY A 47 0.95 5.23 17.35
N ARG A 48 1.47 6.37 16.88
CA ARG A 48 2.08 6.43 15.55
C ARG A 48 3.58 6.14 15.66
N GLY A 49 3.89 4.84 15.67
CA GLY A 49 5.24 4.33 15.44
C GLY A 49 5.75 4.63 14.02
N LEU A 50 7.02 4.26 13.80
CA LEU A 50 7.79 4.45 12.57
C LEU A 50 6.96 4.09 11.32
N ARG A 51 6.73 5.06 10.43
CA ARG A 51 6.05 4.83 9.15
C ARG A 51 7.06 4.31 8.15
N LEU A 52 7.02 3.01 7.88
CA LEU A 52 7.78 2.39 6.81
C LEU A 52 7.18 2.81 5.45
N LEU A 53 7.80 3.83 4.85
CA LEU A 53 7.46 4.26 3.49
C LEU A 53 8.23 3.34 2.54
N ARG A 54 7.52 2.37 1.95
CA ARG A 54 8.06 1.56 0.87
C ARG A 54 8.22 2.48 -0.36
N ARG A 55 9.41 2.52 -0.97
CA ARG A 55 9.74 3.40 -2.11
C ARG A 55 9.17 2.93 -3.45
N GLY A 56 8.56 1.73 -3.49
CA GLY A 56 7.62 1.32 -4.54
C GLY A 56 6.22 1.80 -4.17
N GLY A 57 5.55 2.53 -5.07
CA GLY A 57 4.22 3.07 -4.79
C GLY A 57 3.26 1.95 -4.38
N ARG A 58 2.63 2.07 -3.22
CA ARG A 58 1.53 1.17 -2.83
C ARG A 58 0.30 1.51 -3.68
N LEU A 59 -0.41 0.49 -4.16
CA LEU A 59 -1.70 0.65 -4.81
C LEU A 59 -2.82 0.68 -3.76
N PHE A 60 -2.74 -0.17 -2.74
CA PHE A 60 -3.75 -0.26 -1.68
C PHE A 60 -3.42 0.62 -0.48
N GLY A 61 -4.46 1.09 0.22
CA GLY A 61 -4.32 1.93 1.41
C GLY A 61 -3.78 3.34 1.15
N VAL A 62 -3.78 3.78 -0.11
CA VAL A 62 -3.37 5.13 -0.53
C VAL A 62 -4.61 5.95 -0.89
N ALA A 63 -4.64 7.22 -0.47
CA ALA A 63 -5.72 8.13 -0.82
C ALA A 63 -5.82 8.29 -2.34
N LEU A 64 -7.04 8.20 -2.90
CA LEU A 64 -7.27 8.35 -4.34
C LEU A 64 -6.74 9.69 -4.89
N THR A 65 -6.82 10.76 -4.10
CA THR A 65 -6.26 12.08 -4.46
C THR A 65 -4.74 12.07 -4.68
N ARG A 66 -4.03 11.14 -4.05
CA ARG A 66 -2.58 10.96 -4.20
C ARG A 66 -2.23 9.94 -5.29
N LEU A 67 -3.16 9.03 -5.55
CA LEU A 67 -2.97 7.90 -6.45
C LEU A 67 -3.35 8.26 -7.88
N CYS A 68 -4.46 8.98 -8.05
CA CYS A 68 -5.16 9.11 -9.32
C CYS A 68 -5.10 10.52 -9.89
N ASN A 69 -3.94 11.19 -9.95
CA ASN A 69 -3.76 12.58 -10.42
C ASN A 69 -4.43 12.89 -11.79
N GLY A 70 -5.76 12.98 -11.84
CA GLY A 70 -6.58 12.98 -13.05
C GLY A 70 -6.86 11.62 -13.69
N THR A 71 -6.06 10.58 -13.42
CA THR A 71 -6.15 9.28 -14.11
C THR A 71 -6.19 8.09 -13.15
N PRO A 72 -7.09 7.10 -13.36
CA PRO A 72 -7.16 5.92 -12.50
C PRO A 72 -6.03 4.92 -12.81
N PRO A 73 -5.54 4.16 -11.80
CA PRO A 73 -4.55 3.10 -11.97
C PRO A 73 -4.94 2.08 -13.04
N PRO A 74 -4.00 1.64 -13.91
CA PRO A 74 -4.29 0.64 -14.94
C PRO A 74 -4.83 -0.68 -14.37
N ALA A 75 -4.32 -1.13 -13.22
CA ALA A 75 -4.81 -2.34 -12.55
C ALA A 75 -6.29 -2.25 -12.15
N LEU A 76 -6.75 -1.07 -11.70
CA LEU A 76 -8.15 -0.82 -11.37
C LEU A 76 -9.02 -0.88 -12.64
N LEU A 77 -8.58 -0.22 -13.71
CA LEU A 77 -9.27 -0.25 -15.00
C LEU A 77 -9.36 -1.68 -15.56
N GLN A 78 -8.29 -2.45 -15.48
CA GLN A 78 -8.25 -3.84 -15.93
C GLN A 78 -9.25 -4.71 -15.14
N ALA A 79 -9.25 -4.61 -13.81
CA ALA A 79 -10.19 -5.34 -12.96
C ALA A 79 -11.65 -4.98 -13.26
N LEU A 80 -11.95 -3.69 -13.47
CA LEU A 80 -13.30 -3.21 -13.79
C LEU A 80 -13.77 -3.67 -15.18
N ARG A 81 -12.91 -3.64 -16.20
CA ARG A 81 -13.23 -4.16 -17.54
C ARG A 81 -13.58 -5.65 -17.49
N ARG A 82 -12.79 -6.42 -16.74
CA ARG A 82 -13.02 -7.86 -16.52
C ARG A 82 -14.35 -8.12 -15.82
N LEU A 83 -14.64 -7.38 -14.74
CA LEU A 83 -15.90 -7.49 -14.02
C LEU A 83 -17.09 -7.11 -14.90
N ARG A 84 -16.98 -6.06 -15.72
CA ARG A 84 -18.04 -5.67 -16.65
C ARG A 84 -18.44 -6.82 -17.58
N ALA A 85 -17.47 -7.59 -18.08
CA ALA A 85 -17.73 -8.72 -18.98
C ALA A 85 -18.23 -9.98 -18.26
N THR A 86 -17.71 -10.27 -17.06
CA THR A 86 -17.88 -11.58 -16.42
C THR A 86 -18.82 -11.59 -15.21
N ALA A 87 -19.03 -10.45 -14.56
CA ALA A 87 -19.89 -10.35 -13.37
C ALA A 87 -21.37 -10.61 -13.67
N PRO A 88 -21.97 -10.11 -14.79
CA PRO A 88 -23.38 -10.40 -15.10
C PRO A 88 -23.68 -11.89 -15.30
N LEU A 89 -22.65 -12.67 -15.67
CA LEU A 89 -22.75 -14.09 -15.93
C LEU A 89 -22.51 -14.96 -14.68
N THR A 90 -22.20 -14.34 -13.53
CA THR A 90 -21.82 -15.04 -12.31
C THR A 90 -22.82 -14.76 -11.19
N HIS A 91 -23.44 -15.80 -10.64
CA HIS A 91 -24.40 -15.63 -9.54
C HIS A 91 -23.71 -15.23 -8.22
N GLY A 92 -24.24 -14.19 -7.58
CA GLY A 92 -23.80 -13.75 -6.25
C GLY A 92 -22.46 -13.00 -6.23
N VAL A 93 -22.05 -12.38 -7.34
CA VAL A 93 -20.90 -11.45 -7.35
C VAL A 93 -21.17 -10.32 -6.34
N PHE A 94 -20.12 -9.85 -5.68
CA PHE A 94 -20.16 -8.90 -4.56
C PHE A 94 -20.82 -9.39 -3.26
N ARG A 95 -21.77 -10.34 -3.32
CA ARG A 95 -22.39 -10.98 -2.14
C ARG A 95 -21.57 -12.14 -1.58
N ARG A 96 -21.11 -13.07 -2.45
CA ARG A 96 -20.32 -14.23 -2.05
C ARG A 96 -18.88 -13.81 -1.76
N SER A 97 -18.29 -14.40 -0.72
CA SER A 97 -16.90 -14.16 -0.35
C SER A 97 -15.95 -14.91 -1.28
N ALA A 98 -14.82 -14.28 -1.60
CA ALA A 98 -13.69 -14.94 -2.24
C ALA A 98 -12.79 -15.62 -1.20
N ASN A 99 -11.85 -16.44 -1.66
CA ASN A 99 -10.80 -16.99 -0.81
C ASN A 99 -9.89 -15.86 -0.27
N ALA A 100 -9.87 -15.68 1.05
CA ALA A 100 -9.12 -14.61 1.71
C ALA A 100 -7.59 -14.70 1.49
N LYS A 101 -7.03 -15.91 1.42
CA LYS A 101 -5.60 -16.11 1.14
C LYS A 101 -5.27 -15.70 -0.29
N ALA A 102 -6.08 -16.11 -1.26
CA ALA A 102 -5.91 -15.72 -2.65
C ALA A 102 -6.03 -14.20 -2.84
N LEU A 103 -6.98 -13.57 -2.14
CA LEU A 103 -7.17 -12.11 -2.18
C LEU A 103 -5.95 -11.37 -1.64
N ARG A 104 -5.41 -11.81 -0.50
CA ARG A 104 -4.21 -11.23 0.08
C ARG A 104 -3.02 -11.34 -0.87
N LEU A 105 -2.78 -12.53 -1.43
CA LEU A 105 -1.68 -12.74 -2.39
C LEU A 105 -1.82 -11.86 -3.64
N LEU A 106 -3.03 -11.70 -4.16
CA LEU A 106 -3.28 -10.84 -5.32
C LEU A 106 -3.03 -9.35 -4.97
N ARG A 107 -3.47 -8.90 -3.79
CA ARG A 107 -3.20 -7.53 -3.30
C ARG A 107 -1.70 -7.29 -3.14
N ASP A 108 -0.99 -8.22 -2.50
CA ASP A 108 0.46 -8.12 -2.29
C ASP A 108 1.20 -8.06 -3.64
N LYS A 109 0.84 -8.91 -4.61
CA LYS A 109 1.41 -8.86 -5.96
C LYS A 109 1.18 -7.50 -6.63
N LEU A 110 -0.04 -6.97 -6.59
CA LEU A 110 -0.35 -5.67 -7.19
C LEU A 110 0.38 -4.52 -6.48
N ASP A 111 0.50 -4.55 -5.16
CA ASP A 111 1.30 -3.59 -4.41
C ASP A 111 2.81 -3.67 -4.75
N THR A 112 3.34 -4.86 -5.06
CA THR A 112 4.73 -4.99 -5.51
C THR A 112 4.97 -4.45 -6.91
N LEU A 113 4.00 -4.60 -7.82
CA LEU A 113 4.06 -4.02 -9.17
C LEU A 113 3.90 -2.49 -9.13
N GLY A 114 3.14 -2.00 -8.15
CA GLY A 114 2.85 -0.59 -7.96
C GLY A 114 1.69 -0.09 -8.82
N PRO A 115 1.28 1.17 -8.61
CA PRO A 115 0.00 1.67 -9.10
C PRO A 115 -0.05 1.94 -10.60
N TRP A 116 1.11 2.08 -11.25
CA TRP A 116 1.22 2.45 -12.66
C TRP A 116 1.75 1.30 -13.53
N ALA A 117 1.74 0.07 -13.02
CA ALA A 117 2.07 -1.10 -13.82
C ALA A 117 1.07 -1.24 -14.98
N GLU A 118 1.57 -1.37 -16.21
CA GLU A 118 0.74 -1.38 -17.43
C GLU A 118 -0.10 -2.65 -17.60
N GLY A 119 0.15 -3.70 -16.80
CA GLY A 119 -0.69 -4.89 -16.81
C GLY A 119 -0.36 -5.85 -15.67
N CYS A 120 -1.36 -6.67 -15.32
CA CYS A 120 -1.20 -7.76 -14.37
C CYS A 120 -1.87 -9.02 -14.92
N VAL A 121 -1.07 -9.98 -15.37
CA VAL A 121 -1.56 -11.28 -15.89
C VAL A 121 -2.42 -12.02 -14.87
N GLU A 122 -2.16 -11.81 -13.58
CA GLU A 122 -2.95 -12.39 -12.49
C GLU A 122 -4.39 -11.85 -12.48
N LEU A 123 -4.62 -10.58 -12.86
CA LEU A 123 -5.97 -10.05 -13.00
C LEU A 123 -6.73 -10.77 -14.11
N ASP A 124 -6.05 -11.21 -15.17
CA ASP A 124 -6.62 -11.96 -16.29
C ASP A 124 -6.90 -13.44 -15.97
N ARG A 125 -6.26 -13.99 -14.94
CA ARG A 125 -6.51 -15.38 -14.51
C ARG A 125 -7.38 -15.47 -13.26
N SER A 126 -7.58 -14.35 -12.57
CA SER A 126 -8.34 -14.30 -11.33
C SER A 126 -9.82 -14.65 -11.51
N PRO A 127 -10.40 -15.51 -10.65
CA PRO A 127 -11.84 -15.77 -10.63
C PRO A 127 -12.67 -14.51 -10.43
N VAL A 128 -13.87 -14.46 -10.98
CA VAL A 128 -14.78 -13.29 -10.90
C VAL A 128 -15.06 -12.87 -9.46
N LEU A 129 -15.29 -13.83 -8.56
CA LEU A 129 -15.50 -13.54 -7.14
C LEU A 129 -14.26 -12.91 -6.48
N LEU A 130 -13.06 -13.32 -6.90
CA LEU A 130 -11.79 -12.76 -6.41
C LEU A 130 -11.60 -11.32 -6.90
N LEU A 131 -11.88 -11.04 -8.17
CA LEU A 131 -11.87 -9.68 -8.73
C LEU A 131 -12.89 -8.78 -8.04
N ALA A 132 -14.09 -9.30 -7.78
CA ALA A 132 -15.13 -8.57 -7.07
C ALA A 132 -14.76 -8.27 -5.62
N ALA A 133 -14.04 -9.18 -4.95
CA ALA A 133 -13.50 -8.94 -3.62
C ALA A 133 -12.28 -8.00 -3.61
N LEU A 134 -11.55 -7.90 -4.74
CA LEU A 134 -10.42 -6.99 -4.89
C LEU A 134 -10.85 -5.54 -4.96
N VAL A 135 -11.94 -5.24 -5.68
CA VAL A 135 -12.46 -3.88 -5.86
C VAL A 135 -13.40 -3.40 -4.75
N LYS A 136 -13.75 -4.28 -3.80
CA LYS A 136 -14.45 -3.94 -2.55
C LYS A 136 -13.48 -3.34 -1.54
#